data_AF-A0A2V6XXP2-F1
#
_entry.id   AF-A0A2V6XXP2-F1
#
_cell.length_a   1.000
_cell.length_b   1.000
_cell.length_c   1.000
_cell.angle_alpha   90.00
_cell.angle_beta   90.00
_cell.angle_gamma   90.00
#
_symmetry.space_group_name_H-M   'P 1'
#
loop_
_entity.id
_entity.type
_entity.pdbx_description
1 polymer ?
#
loop_
_entity_poly.entity_id
_entity_poly.type
_entity_poly.pdbx_seq_one_letter_code
_entity_poly.pdbx_strand_id
1 'polypeptide(L)'
;MDDDRLVAELGEEIAKHIAEVDLVLDNQHPHRRQSSTIGAEPTTRQVRTSRRPACYTERPGRTRRRSILSGYLPVIIFAALIVGFGVVSLAVARLLRPSRPDAVKLMNYECGAEPIGSAWVQFPIGFYLVALVFIVFDALAVFLFPWALVLRNAGLSAFWVMATFVAILGLGWLYAYREGVLEWK
;
A
#
# COMPACT_ATOMS: atom_id res chain seq x y z
N MET A 1 -3.32 -24.19 -35.01
CA MET A 1 -2.13 -25.02 -34.70
C MET A 1 -0.91 -24.16 -34.32
N ASP A 2 -1.09 -22.85 -34.08
CA ASP A 2 -0.01 -21.93 -33.72
C ASP A 2 -0.12 -21.35 -32.28
N ASP A 3 -1.26 -21.49 -31.60
CA ASP A 3 -1.42 -20.95 -30.24
C ASP A 3 -0.54 -21.66 -29.19
N ASP A 4 -0.34 -22.97 -29.32
CA ASP A 4 0.48 -23.74 -28.36
C ASP A 4 1.97 -23.35 -28.40
N ARG A 5 2.45 -22.82 -29.53
CA ARG A 5 3.83 -22.32 -29.67
C ARG A 5 4.02 -20.95 -29.03
N LEU A 6 3.03 -20.06 -29.14
CA LEU A 6 3.06 -18.74 -28.51
C LEU A 6 3.02 -18.85 -26.98
N VAL A 7 2.24 -19.79 -26.44
CA VAL A 7 2.20 -20.02 -24.98
C VAL A 7 3.54 -20.59 -24.48
N ALA A 8 4.22 -21.41 -25.27
CA ALA A 8 5.55 -21.94 -24.92
C ALA A 8 6.64 -20.85 -24.95
N GLU A 9 6.66 -20.00 -25.98
CA GLU A 9 7.64 -18.89 -26.08
C GLU A 9 7.42 -17.83 -24.99
N LEU A 10 6.16 -17.49 -24.69
CA LEU A 10 5.83 -16.56 -23.61
C LEU A 10 6.23 -17.13 -22.23
N GLY A 11 6.11 -18.44 -22.03
CA GLY A 11 6.55 -19.12 -20.81
C GLY A 11 8.07 -19.06 -20.61
N GLU A 12 8.85 -19.20 -21.68
CA GLU A 12 10.31 -19.14 -21.64
C GLU A 12 10.82 -17.71 -21.40
N GLU A 13 10.17 -16.69 -21.97
CA GLU A 13 10.50 -15.28 -21.75
C GLU A 13 10.26 -14.84 -20.29
N ILE A 14 9.14 -15.29 -19.70
CA ILE A 14 8.80 -15.02 -18.30
C ILE A 14 9.79 -15.71 -17.36
N ALA A 15 10.17 -16.96 -17.64
CA ALA A 15 11.14 -17.69 -16.82
C ALA A 15 12.53 -17.01 -16.82
N LYS A 16 12.95 -16.46 -17.97
CA LYS A 16 14.21 -15.74 -18.10
C LYS A 16 14.23 -14.44 -17.29
N HIS A 17 13.14 -13.67 -17.32
CA HIS A 17 13.02 -12.45 -16.53
C HIS A 17 13.00 -12.73 -15.02
N ILE A 18 12.33 -13.81 -14.58
CA ILE A 18 12.33 -14.20 -13.16
C ILE A 18 13.74 -14.57 -12.69
N ALA A 19 14.48 -15.35 -13.50
CA ALA A 19 15.85 -15.72 -13.16
C ALA A 19 16.80 -14.52 -13.10
N GLU A 20 16.63 -13.53 -13.99
CA GLU A 20 17.43 -12.31 -13.99
C GLU A 20 17.14 -11.42 -12.77
N VAL A 21 15.87 -11.31 -12.37
CA VAL A 21 15.47 -10.57 -11.17
C VAL A 21 15.99 -11.22 -9.88
N ASP A 22 16.00 -12.55 -9.79
CA ASP A 22 16.59 -13.26 -8.63
C ASP A 22 18.11 -13.07 -8.55
N LEU A 23 18.81 -13.04 -9.70
CA LEU A 23 20.26 -12.79 -9.76
C LEU A 23 20.62 -11.36 -9.33
N VAL A 24 19.80 -10.38 -9.68
CA VAL A 24 19.97 -8.97 -9.24
C VAL A 24 19.71 -8.82 -7.73
N LEU A 25 18.78 -9.60 -7.16
CA LEU A 25 18.46 -9.57 -5.74
C LEU A 25 19.56 -10.22 -4.86
N ASP A 26 20.28 -11.23 -5.35
CA ASP A 26 21.36 -11.89 -4.59
C ASP A 26 22.64 -11.03 -4.47
N ASN A 27 22.88 -10.12 -5.42
CA ASN A 27 24.10 -9.29 -5.46
C ASN A 27 24.06 -8.04 -4.55
N GLN A 28 23.01 -7.85 -3.74
CA GLN A 28 22.81 -6.65 -2.92
C GLN A 28 23.32 -6.76 -1.47
N HIS A 29 24.00 -7.85 -1.08
CA HIS A 29 24.54 -8.02 0.29
C HIS A 29 26.05 -8.31 0.33
N PRO A 30 26.92 -7.28 0.17
CA PRO A 30 28.35 -7.45 0.38
C PRO A 30 28.68 -7.53 1.88
N HIS A 31 29.03 -8.73 2.36
CA HIS A 31 29.61 -8.92 3.69
C HIS A 31 31.01 -8.28 3.77
N ARG A 32 31.10 -7.12 4.42
CA ARG A 32 32.35 -6.40 4.70
C ARG A 32 33.16 -7.12 5.77
N ARG A 33 34.17 -7.91 5.39
CA ARG A 33 35.25 -8.35 6.31
C ARG A 33 36.36 -7.31 6.28
N GLN A 34 36.54 -6.58 7.38
CA GLN A 34 37.77 -5.81 7.61
C GLN A 34 38.72 -6.66 8.44
N SER A 35 39.85 -7.00 7.82
CA SER A 35 41.04 -7.55 8.46
C SER A 35 41.81 -6.41 9.14
N SER A 36 41.83 -6.38 10.47
CA SER A 36 42.75 -5.55 11.24
C SER A 36 44.06 -6.32 11.48
N THR A 37 45.08 -5.97 10.71
CA THR A 37 46.48 -6.24 11.07
C THR A 37 47.02 -5.05 11.86
N ILE A 38 47.71 -5.32 12.97
CA ILE A 38 49.03 -4.75 13.39
C ILE A 38 49.14 -4.75 14.93
N GLY A 39 50.14 -5.48 15.44
CA GLY A 39 50.94 -5.04 16.59
C GLY A 39 50.72 -5.74 17.94
N ALA A 40 51.51 -6.77 18.23
CA ALA A 40 52.10 -6.99 19.56
C ALA A 40 53.16 -8.11 19.53
N GLU A 41 54.40 -7.76 19.89
CA GLU A 41 55.51 -8.69 20.17
C GLU A 41 55.38 -9.35 21.56
N PRO A 42 56.19 -10.38 21.87
CA PRO A 42 55.87 -11.41 22.86
C PRO A 42 56.42 -11.08 24.25
N THR A 43 55.89 -11.75 25.29
CA THR A 43 56.66 -12.63 26.20
C THR A 43 55.82 -13.09 27.39
N THR A 44 56.13 -14.30 27.86
CA THR A 44 55.87 -14.90 29.19
C THR A 44 54.57 -15.65 29.49
N ARG A 45 54.72 -16.98 29.39
CA ARG A 45 54.47 -17.99 30.43
C ARG A 45 53.04 -18.38 30.74
N GLN A 46 52.74 -19.60 30.30
CA GLN A 46 51.57 -20.39 30.67
C GLN A 46 51.56 -20.79 32.14
N VAL A 47 50.39 -20.69 32.77
CA VAL A 47 49.94 -21.61 33.81
C VAL A 47 48.50 -22.01 33.53
N ARG A 48 48.32 -23.32 33.34
CA ARG A 48 47.06 -24.01 33.08
C ARG A 48 46.42 -24.38 34.41
N THR A 49 45.26 -23.81 34.75
CA THR A 49 44.30 -24.49 35.62
C THR A 49 42.91 -24.49 34.99
N SER A 50 42.40 -25.71 34.91
CA SER A 50 41.17 -26.12 34.29
C SER A 50 39.99 -25.79 35.20
N ARG A 51 39.24 -24.74 34.88
CA ARG A 51 37.81 -24.62 35.18
C ARG A 51 37.15 -23.98 33.97
N ARG A 52 36.64 -24.81 33.06
CA ARG A 52 35.79 -24.35 31.96
C ARG A 52 34.43 -24.02 32.56
N PRO A 53 34.00 -22.74 32.70
CA PRO A 53 32.57 -22.49 32.75
C PRO A 53 32.01 -23.01 31.43
N ALA A 54 30.95 -23.81 31.51
CA ALA A 54 30.23 -24.27 30.34
C ALA A 54 29.98 -23.06 29.45
N CYS A 55 30.62 -23.07 28.27
CA CYS A 55 30.34 -22.12 27.22
C CYS A 55 28.85 -22.33 26.92
N TYR A 56 28.02 -21.41 27.42
CA TYR A 56 26.69 -21.23 26.87
C TYR A 56 26.96 -20.85 25.43
N THR A 57 26.94 -21.86 24.55
CA THR A 57 26.86 -21.62 23.13
C THR A 57 25.52 -20.91 22.96
N GLU A 58 25.53 -19.59 22.91
CA GLU A 58 24.43 -18.84 22.36
C GLU A 58 24.22 -19.43 20.97
N ARG A 59 23.23 -20.33 20.84
CA ARG A 59 22.78 -20.74 19.52
C ARG A 59 22.28 -19.45 18.89
N PRO A 60 22.86 -18.99 17.77
CA PRO A 60 22.34 -17.80 17.10
C PRO A 60 20.87 -18.06 16.85
N GLY A 61 20.02 -17.28 17.51
CA GLY A 61 18.58 -17.39 17.39
C GLY A 61 18.26 -17.36 15.91
N ARG A 62 17.66 -18.44 15.40
CA ARG A 62 17.22 -18.52 14.01
C ARG A 62 16.26 -17.35 13.80
N THR A 63 16.75 -16.26 13.22
CA THR A 63 15.93 -15.13 12.80
C THR A 63 14.95 -15.71 11.79
N ARG A 64 13.75 -16.07 12.27
CA ARG A 64 12.66 -16.47 11.41
C ARG A 64 12.40 -15.25 10.54
N ARG A 65 12.92 -15.27 9.31
CA ARG A 65 12.51 -14.39 8.23
C ARG A 65 11.01 -14.62 8.09
N ARG A 66 10.19 -13.90 8.86
CA ARG A 66 8.75 -13.82 8.59
C ARG A 66 8.72 -13.15 7.23
N SER A 67 8.30 -13.91 6.22
CA SER A 67 8.08 -13.35 4.90
C SER A 67 7.17 -12.14 5.07
N ILE A 68 7.48 -11.02 4.41
CA ILE A 68 6.64 -9.79 4.45
C ILE A 68 5.18 -10.17 4.14
N LEU A 69 5.00 -11.15 3.25
CA LEU A 69 3.75 -11.80 2.91
C LEU A 69 2.94 -12.32 4.12
N SER A 70 3.59 -12.84 5.17
CA SER A 70 2.91 -13.31 6.38
C SER A 70 2.25 -12.19 7.20
N GLY A 71 2.73 -10.95 7.07
CA GLY A 71 2.12 -9.79 7.74
C GLY A 71 0.86 -9.28 7.02
N TYR A 72 0.84 -9.39 5.69
CA TYR A 72 -0.31 -8.97 4.87
C TYR A 72 -1.33 -10.10 4.65
N LEU A 73 -0.96 -11.35 4.94
CA LEU A 73 -1.84 -12.50 4.77
C LEU A 73 -3.21 -12.33 5.46
N PRO A 74 -3.31 -11.86 6.73
CA PRO A 74 -4.61 -11.64 7.36
C PRO A 74 -5.44 -10.54 6.67
N VAL A 75 -4.79 -9.49 6.15
CA VAL A 75 -5.45 -8.38 5.45
C VAL A 75 -6.07 -8.87 4.15
N ILE A 76 -5.32 -9.67 3.37
CA ILE A 76 -5.80 -10.23 2.11
C ILE A 76 -6.95 -11.21 2.35
N ILE A 77 -6.82 -12.07 3.36
CA ILE A 77 -7.90 -13.00 3.75
C ILE A 77 -9.16 -12.22 4.12
N PHE A 78 -9.04 -11.17 4.94
CA PHE A 78 -10.20 -10.38 5.34
C PHE A 78 -10.83 -9.63 4.16
N ALA A 79 -10.03 -9.04 3.28
CA ALA A 79 -10.51 -8.41 2.06
C ALA A 79 -11.26 -9.41 1.15
N ALA A 80 -10.71 -10.61 0.97
CA ALA A 80 -11.34 -11.69 0.22
C ALA A 80 -12.66 -12.14 0.87
N LEU A 81 -12.73 -12.21 2.20
CA LEU A 81 -13.96 -12.52 2.92
C LEU A 81 -15.03 -11.43 2.76
N ILE A 82 -14.66 -10.14 2.80
CA ILE A 82 -15.61 -9.03 2.58
C ILE A 82 -16.20 -9.12 1.17
N VAL A 83 -15.34 -9.22 0.16
CA VAL A 83 -15.78 -9.31 -1.25
C VAL A 83 -16.58 -10.59 -1.46
N GLY A 84 -16.09 -11.72 -0.95
CA GLY A 84 -16.76 -13.01 -1.03
C GLY A 84 -18.13 -12.99 -0.37
N PHE A 85 -18.26 -12.39 0.81
CA PHE A 85 -19.54 -12.22 1.49
C PHE A 85 -20.51 -11.38 0.66
N GLY A 86 -20.07 -10.26 0.08
CA GLY A 86 -20.89 -9.44 -0.82
C GLY A 86 -21.38 -10.22 -2.04
N VAL A 87 -20.49 -10.95 -2.70
CA VAL A 87 -20.80 -11.76 -3.89
C VAL A 87 -21.75 -12.90 -3.55
N VAL A 88 -21.46 -13.68 -2.49
CA VAL A 88 -22.30 -14.81 -2.05
C VAL A 88 -23.68 -14.32 -1.63
N SER A 89 -23.76 -13.22 -0.87
CA SER A 89 -25.03 -12.64 -0.45
C SER A 89 -25.87 -12.23 -1.66
N LEU A 90 -25.26 -11.58 -2.65
CA LEU A 90 -25.95 -11.17 -3.87
C LEU A 90 -26.37 -12.39 -4.72
N ALA A 91 -25.55 -13.44 -4.79
CA ALA A 91 -25.85 -14.68 -5.50
C ALA A 91 -27.02 -15.44 -4.86
N VAL A 92 -27.00 -15.59 -3.53
CA VAL A 92 -28.09 -16.21 -2.75
C VAL A 92 -29.37 -15.40 -2.92
N ALA A 93 -29.30 -14.07 -2.82
CA ALA A 93 -30.45 -13.20 -3.05
C ALA A 93 -31.02 -13.38 -4.47
N ARG A 94 -30.16 -13.53 -5.49
CA ARG A 94 -30.59 -13.75 -6.86
C ARG A 94 -31.20 -15.13 -7.10
N LEU A 95 -30.75 -16.16 -6.37
CA LEU A 95 -31.27 -17.52 -6.47
C LEU A 95 -32.60 -17.70 -5.73
N LEU A 96 -32.75 -17.09 -4.55
CA LEU A 96 -33.98 -17.18 -3.75
C LEU A 96 -35.10 -16.26 -4.25
N ARG A 97 -34.77 -15.16 -4.93
CA ARG A 97 -35.75 -14.19 -5.40
C ARG A 97 -36.63 -14.78 -6.53
N PRO A 98 -37.97 -14.60 -6.47
CA PRO A 98 -38.84 -14.88 -7.61
C PRO A 98 -38.47 -14.02 -8.83
N SER A 99 -38.06 -14.67 -9.92
CA SER A 99 -37.73 -14.00 -11.18
C SER A 99 -38.98 -13.85 -12.04
N ARG A 100 -39.53 -12.62 -12.08
CA ARG A 100 -40.66 -12.25 -12.96
C ARG A 100 -40.34 -10.93 -13.68
N PRO A 101 -39.47 -10.98 -14.71
CA PRO A 101 -39.17 -9.81 -15.53
C PRO A 101 -40.44 -9.38 -16.25
N ASP A 102 -40.68 -8.08 -16.26
CA ASP A 102 -41.82 -7.44 -16.90
C ASP A 102 -41.27 -6.18 -17.58
N ALA A 103 -41.77 -5.86 -18.78
CA ALA A 103 -41.35 -4.68 -19.51
C ALA A 103 -41.50 -3.42 -18.63
N VAL A 104 -42.61 -3.30 -17.90
CA VAL A 104 -42.88 -2.14 -17.03
C VAL A 104 -41.91 -2.06 -15.85
N LYS A 105 -41.50 -3.20 -15.28
CA LYS A 105 -40.55 -3.25 -14.14
C LYS A 105 -39.11 -2.91 -14.54
N LEU A 106 -38.79 -3.00 -15.82
CA LEU A 106 -37.47 -2.73 -16.38
C LEU A 106 -37.36 -1.31 -16.96
N MET A 107 -38.47 -0.57 -17.05
CA MET A 107 -38.46 0.83 -17.46
C MET A 107 -37.86 1.72 -16.37
N ASN A 108 -37.30 2.86 -16.79
CA ASN A 108 -36.80 3.88 -15.87
C ASN A 108 -37.96 4.44 -15.01
N TYR A 109 -37.66 4.74 -13.74
CA TYR A 109 -38.65 5.27 -12.82
C TYR A 109 -38.88 6.77 -13.08
N GLU A 110 -40.07 7.11 -13.57
CA GLU A 110 -40.52 8.50 -13.86
C GLU A 110 -41.92 8.75 -13.28
N CYS A 111 -42.19 8.27 -12.05
CA CYS A 111 -43.51 8.37 -11.39
C CYS A 111 -44.69 7.79 -12.21
N GLY A 112 -44.42 6.84 -13.12
CA GLY A 112 -45.42 6.21 -13.98
C GLY A 112 -45.64 6.89 -15.34
N ALA A 113 -44.91 7.97 -15.63
CA ALA A 113 -44.86 8.57 -16.96
C ALA A 113 -43.81 7.88 -17.84
N GLU A 114 -43.99 7.95 -19.16
CA GLU A 114 -42.94 7.57 -20.10
C GLU A 114 -41.79 8.59 -20.02
N PRO A 115 -40.52 8.16 -19.97
CA PRO A 115 -39.39 9.07 -19.97
C PRO A 115 -39.33 9.85 -21.29
N ILE A 116 -39.50 11.17 -21.22
CA ILE A 116 -39.46 12.06 -22.37
C ILE A 116 -38.18 12.90 -22.32
N GLY A 117 -37.42 12.90 -23.42
CA GLY A 117 -36.24 13.74 -23.58
C GLY A 117 -34.90 13.01 -23.35
N SER A 118 -33.82 13.79 -23.35
CA SER A 118 -32.46 13.28 -23.16
C SER A 118 -32.08 13.24 -21.69
N ALA A 119 -31.47 12.14 -21.24
CA ALA A 119 -30.87 12.02 -19.91
C ALA A 119 -29.58 12.86 -19.71
N TRP A 120 -29.15 13.59 -20.74
CA TRP A 120 -27.97 14.45 -20.72
C TRP A 120 -28.32 15.81 -20.13
N VAL A 121 -28.07 15.97 -18.83
CA VAL A 121 -28.20 17.24 -18.11
C VAL A 121 -26.83 17.82 -17.79
N GLN A 122 -26.75 19.15 -17.74
CA GLN A 122 -25.56 19.83 -17.26
C GLN A 122 -25.45 19.63 -15.76
N PHE A 123 -24.43 18.88 -15.32
CA PHE A 123 -24.14 18.74 -13.91
C PHE A 123 -23.53 20.05 -13.36
N PRO A 124 -23.93 20.48 -12.15
CA PRO A 124 -23.31 21.61 -11.48
C PRO A 124 -21.79 21.41 -11.31
N ILE A 125 -21.02 22.46 -11.56
CA ILE A 125 -19.55 22.44 -11.40
C ILE A 125 -19.11 22.18 -9.95
N GLY A 126 -20.00 22.37 -8.97
CA GLY A 126 -19.70 22.18 -7.54
C GLY A 126 -19.12 20.80 -7.20
N PHE A 127 -19.61 19.72 -7.84
CA PHE A 127 -19.08 18.38 -7.61
C PHE A 127 -17.59 18.25 -7.97
N TYR A 128 -17.17 18.92 -9.04
CA TYR A 128 -15.77 18.95 -9.47
C TYR A 128 -14.90 19.73 -8.48
N LEU A 129 -15.37 20.88 -8.00
CA LEU A 129 -14.62 21.72 -7.07
C LEU A 129 -14.42 21.02 -5.72
N VAL A 130 -15.43 20.31 -5.22
CA VAL A 130 -15.30 19.47 -4.02
C VAL A 130 -14.26 18.35 -4.22
N ALA A 131 -14.29 17.66 -5.36
CA ALA A 131 -13.32 16.61 -5.67
C ALA A 131 -11.89 17.15 -5.77
N LEU A 132 -11.71 18.32 -6.39
CA LEU A 132 -10.40 18.98 -6.50
C LEU A 132 -9.84 19.37 -5.13
N VAL A 133 -10.66 19.98 -4.27
CA VAL A 133 -10.27 20.32 -2.89
C VAL A 133 -9.93 19.06 -2.09
N PHE A 134 -10.69 17.97 -2.26
CA PHE A 134 -10.39 16.70 -1.62
C PHE A 134 -9.04 16.12 -2.06
N ILE A 135 -8.69 16.17 -3.34
CA ILE A 135 -7.38 15.69 -3.85
C ILE A 135 -6.23 16.49 -3.24
N VAL A 136 -6.35 17.83 -3.19
CA VAL A 136 -5.33 18.69 -2.58
C VAL A 136 -5.19 18.40 -1.09
N PHE A 137 -6.31 18.18 -0.40
CA PHE A 137 -6.30 17.80 1.02
C PHE A 137 -5.72 16.40 1.23
N ASP A 138 -6.04 15.42 0.40
CA ASP A 138 -5.47 14.06 0.49
C ASP A 138 -3.94 14.07 0.28
N ALA A 139 -3.47 14.85 -0.69
CA ALA A 139 -2.04 15.03 -0.92
C ALA A 139 -1.31 15.59 0.32
N LEU A 140 -1.93 16.47 1.11
CA LEU A 140 -1.30 16.99 2.33
C LEU A 140 -1.05 15.87 3.36
N ALA A 141 -1.94 14.89 3.45
CA ALA A 141 -1.81 13.78 4.39
C ALA A 141 -0.63 12.88 4.01
N VAL A 142 -0.44 12.63 2.71
CA VAL A 142 0.71 11.90 2.18
C VAL A 142 2.04 12.55 2.57
N PHE A 143 2.11 13.88 2.65
CA PHE A 143 3.31 14.58 3.14
C PHE A 143 3.40 14.64 4.66
N LEU A 144 2.26 14.71 5.36
CA LEU A 144 2.20 14.81 6.81
C LEU A 144 2.61 13.50 7.49
N PHE A 145 2.23 12.34 6.95
CA PHE A 145 2.49 11.03 7.58
C PHE A 145 3.99 10.72 7.72
N PRO A 146 4.83 10.77 6.66
CA PRO A 146 6.26 10.50 6.80
C PRO A 146 6.94 11.48 7.76
N TRP A 147 6.56 12.75 7.73
CA TRP A 147 7.08 13.75 8.67
C TRP A 147 6.70 13.45 10.12
N ALA A 148 5.45 13.08 10.38
CA ALA A 148 4.99 12.71 11.72
C ALA A 148 5.76 11.50 12.28
N LEU A 149 6.11 10.53 11.43
CA LEU A 149 6.90 9.36 11.82
C LEU A 149 8.34 9.71 12.22
N VAL A 150 8.95 10.75 11.62
CA VAL A 150 10.34 11.13 11.88
C VAL A 150 10.51 12.36 12.77
N LEU A 151 9.42 12.97 13.23
CA LEU A 151 9.41 14.22 13.98
C LEU A 151 10.38 14.24 15.17
N ARG A 152 10.50 13.11 15.88
CA ARG A 152 11.40 12.96 17.04
C ARG A 152 12.88 13.15 16.69
N ASN A 153 13.29 12.76 15.48
CA ASN A 153 14.68 12.84 15.03
C ASN A 153 14.96 14.12 14.23
N ALA A 154 13.93 14.73 13.64
CA ALA A 154 14.05 15.85 12.72
C ALA A 154 14.20 17.22 13.43
N GLY A 155 13.76 17.32 14.69
CA GLY A 155 13.95 18.52 15.52
C GLY A 155 13.08 19.72 15.13
N LEU A 156 13.36 20.87 15.75
CA LEU A 156 12.56 22.11 15.62
C LEU A 156 12.59 22.72 14.22
N SER A 157 13.65 22.51 13.42
CA SER A 157 13.72 23.02 12.05
C SER A 157 12.69 22.35 11.13
N ALA A 158 12.57 21.02 11.22
CA ALA A 158 11.57 20.27 10.45
C ALA A 158 10.13 20.59 10.89
N PHE A 159 9.93 21.00 12.14
CA PHE A 159 8.64 21.51 12.60
C PHE A 159 8.22 22.76 11.84
N TRP A 160 9.11 23.77 11.75
CA TRP A 160 8.79 25.01 11.05
C TRP A 160 8.56 24.82 9.56
N VAL A 161 9.36 23.98 8.90
CA VAL A 161 9.17 23.66 7.48
C VAL A 161 7.78 23.06 7.24
N MET A 162 7.38 22.09 8.05
CA MET A 162 6.05 21.48 7.91
C MET A 162 4.92 22.42 8.32
N ALA A 163 5.12 23.22 9.37
CA ALA A 163 4.14 24.23 9.79
C ALA A 163 3.87 25.24 8.68
N THR A 164 4.91 25.72 7.98
CA THR A 164 4.75 26.60 6.82
C THR A 164 4.06 25.89 5.66
N PHE A 165 4.40 24.64 5.37
CA PHE A 165 3.75 23.85 4.33
C PHE A 165 2.24 23.69 4.57
N VAL A 166 1.87 23.28 5.79
CA VAL A 166 0.45 23.15 6.19
C VAL A 166 -0.25 24.50 6.19
N ALA A 167 0.42 25.58 6.61
CA ALA A 167 -0.16 26.92 6.59
C ALA A 167 -0.50 27.39 5.17
N ILE A 168 0.40 27.18 4.19
CA ILE A 168 0.17 27.58 2.79
C ILE A 168 -1.04 26.82 2.19
N LEU A 169 -1.09 25.50 2.38
CA LEU A 169 -2.21 24.68 1.89
C LEU A 169 -3.51 25.00 2.64
N GLY A 170 -3.42 25.22 3.96
CA GLY A 170 -4.54 25.63 4.80
C GLY A 170 -5.10 27.00 4.41
N LEU A 171 -4.26 27.93 3.98
CA LEU A 171 -4.69 29.21 3.42
C LEU A 171 -5.47 29.02 2.10
N GLY A 172 -4.99 28.15 1.22
CA GLY A 172 -5.71 27.82 -0.02
C GLY A 172 -7.08 27.21 0.24
N TRP A 173 -7.16 26.31 1.22
CA TRP A 173 -8.43 25.73 1.66
C TRP A 173 -9.36 26.77 2.31
N LEU A 174 -8.82 27.62 3.19
CA LEU A 174 -9.59 28.69 3.84
C LEU A 174 -10.12 29.71 2.82
N TYR A 175 -9.34 30.01 1.78
CA TYR A 175 -9.78 30.86 0.67
C TYR A 175 -10.96 30.22 -0.08
N ALA A 176 -10.86 28.95 -0.45
CA ALA A 176 -11.95 28.23 -1.11
C ALA A 176 -13.23 28.17 -0.25
N TYR A 177 -13.07 28.04 1.07
CA TYR A 177 -14.19 28.09 2.02
C TYR A 177 -14.82 29.49 2.09
N ARG A 178 -13.99 30.55 2.14
CA ARG A 178 -14.44 31.95 2.18
C ARG A 178 -15.18 32.37 0.91
N GLU A 179 -14.78 31.85 -0.24
CA GLU A 179 -15.40 32.14 -1.54
C GLU A 179 -16.73 31.41 -1.74
N GLY A 180 -17.16 30.58 -0.79
CA GLY A 180 -18.44 29.86 -0.88
C GLY A 180 -18.45 28.82 -2.01
N VAL A 181 -17.29 28.39 -2.48
CA VAL A 181 -17.15 27.36 -3.54
C VAL A 181 -17.74 26.00 -3.10
N LEU A 182 -17.91 25.83 -1.79
CA LEU A 182 -18.49 24.66 -1.15
C LEU A 182 -20.00 24.82 -0.86
N GLU A 183 -20.60 25.98 -1.18
CA GLU A 183 -22.02 26.21 -0.96
C GLU A 183 -22.86 25.56 -2.06
N TRP A 184 -23.82 24.74 -1.62
CA TRP A 184 -24.81 24.13 -2.49
C TRP A 184 -25.99 25.09 -2.65
N LYS A 185 -26.26 25.50 -3.89
CA LYS A 185 -27.51 26.16 -4.29
C LYS A 185 -28.33 25.23 -5.17
#